data_AF-C2BHS4-F1
#
_entry.id   AF-C2BHS4-F1
#
_cell.length_a   1.000
_cell.length_b   1.000
_cell.length_c   1.000
_cell.angle_alpha   90.00
_cell.angle_beta   90.00
_cell.angle_gamma   90.00
#
_symmetry.space_group_name_H-M   'P 1'
#
loop_
_entity.id
_entity.type
_entity.pdbx_description
1 polymer ?
#
loop_
_entity_poly.entity_id
_entity_poly.type
_entity_poly.pdbx_seq_one_letter_code
_entity_poly.pdbx_strand_id
1 'polypeptide(L)'
;MHQLQNINNKGGSRMKRLLTLVIALVMMLPVLSSRSIAADAGEQRDVKELYLISDKVNDDHIAYANSEKENVLMALKDVVSLDGFVLEDMISFGKPFNLNESTYIPIIIGNKIVALMAVSDFEGELGWTLSKDFSDGLNQISKLTSLESPASLYTVNGNVFATISGKEVQLTFYPELEVSRDSKLYNDAEIPSKNVVNIMEIENLEGSYRLYNMVFASRSSSSKYIDLDLAETQEDQSWCSAFAGAQILRQRGKGKIYANNIMRYFYPNVSYDDLKKKSISHNQLIKYANNKKSYPSKSTGTLSLDSVKKQIDSNKSIYLSCDGTGTYKKANHALVLRGYNTRNNTYSVWNPWDDSYVSMSISSKSISVNGGKFIWSSTIYGW
;
A
#
# COMPACT_ATOMS: atom_id res chain seq x y z
N MET A 1 -57.99 24.51 -64.91
CA MET A 1 -57.85 25.80 -64.21
C MET A 1 -56.90 25.57 -63.04
N HIS A 2 -55.68 26.16 -63.08
CA HIS A 2 -54.57 26.17 -62.09
C HIS A 2 -53.98 24.82 -61.60
N GLN A 3 -52.74 24.39 -61.90
CA GLN A 3 -51.37 24.84 -61.53
C GLN A 3 -50.93 24.69 -60.06
N LEU A 4 -49.69 24.14 -59.92
CA LEU A 4 -48.69 24.11 -58.81
C LEU A 4 -48.56 22.79 -58.02
N GLN A 5 -47.40 22.26 -57.64
CA GLN A 5 -46.00 22.30 -58.12
C GLN A 5 -45.20 21.20 -57.35
N ASN A 6 -44.14 20.69 -57.96
CA ASN A 6 -43.14 19.76 -57.41
C ASN A 6 -42.36 20.33 -56.20
N ILE A 7 -42.00 19.48 -55.22
CA ILE A 7 -40.76 19.64 -54.42
C ILE A 7 -40.01 18.31 -54.31
N ASN A 8 -38.73 18.38 -54.71
CA ASN A 8 -37.69 17.36 -54.69
C ASN A 8 -37.30 16.89 -53.28
N ASN A 9 -36.89 15.62 -53.14
CA ASN A 9 -36.12 15.13 -52.00
C ASN A 9 -34.71 14.66 -52.46
N LYS A 10 -33.77 15.62 -52.57
CA LYS A 10 -32.33 15.39 -52.84
C LYS A 10 -31.52 15.76 -51.59
N GLY A 11 -31.54 14.90 -50.56
CA GLY A 11 -30.79 15.13 -49.30
C GLY A 11 -29.89 13.97 -48.82
N GLY A 12 -30.10 12.73 -49.27
CA GLY A 12 -29.50 11.56 -48.61
C GLY A 12 -28.11 11.11 -49.09
N SER A 13 -27.58 11.65 -50.20
CA SER A 13 -26.39 11.08 -50.86
C SER A 13 -25.05 11.72 -50.47
N ARG A 14 -25.03 12.98 -50.00
CA ARG A 14 -23.78 13.69 -49.67
C ARG A 14 -23.22 13.34 -48.28
N MET A 15 -24.06 13.02 -47.30
CA MET A 15 -23.64 12.75 -45.93
C MET A 15 -22.97 11.37 -45.77
N LYS A 16 -23.37 10.38 -46.60
CA LYS A 16 -22.72 9.06 -46.63
C LYS A 16 -21.33 9.08 -47.26
N ARG A 17 -21.05 10.00 -48.19
CA ARG A 17 -19.72 10.13 -48.82
C ARG A 17 -18.69 10.84 -47.93
N LEU A 18 -19.13 11.75 -47.05
CA LEU A 18 -18.24 12.39 -46.08
C LEU A 18 -17.80 11.42 -44.96
N LEU A 19 -18.68 10.53 -44.50
CA LEU A 19 -18.36 9.60 -43.42
C LEU A 19 -17.37 8.49 -43.85
N THR A 20 -17.42 8.06 -45.12
CA THR A 20 -16.47 7.06 -45.66
C THR A 20 -15.06 7.64 -45.87
N LEU A 21 -14.95 8.94 -46.17
CA LEU A 21 -13.66 9.62 -46.35
C LEU A 21 -12.92 9.81 -45.02
N VAL A 22 -13.63 10.05 -43.91
CA VAL A 22 -13.03 10.19 -42.57
C VAL A 22 -12.51 8.85 -42.05
N ILE A 23 -13.21 7.74 -42.32
CA ILE A 23 -12.80 6.40 -41.88
C ILE A 23 -11.58 5.90 -42.69
N ALA A 24 -11.50 6.24 -43.99
CA ALA A 24 -10.33 5.90 -44.81
C ALA A 24 -9.07 6.72 -44.45
N LEU A 25 -9.25 7.96 -43.95
CA LEU A 25 -8.13 8.81 -43.53
C LEU A 25 -7.49 8.35 -42.20
N VAL A 26 -8.26 7.67 -41.33
CA VAL A 26 -7.78 7.14 -40.04
C VAL A 26 -7.06 5.79 -40.20
N MET A 27 -7.32 5.04 -41.28
CA MET A 27 -6.64 3.75 -41.55
C MET A 27 -5.38 3.88 -42.44
N MET A 28 -5.00 5.08 -42.85
CA MET A 28 -3.84 5.36 -43.71
C MET A 28 -2.73 6.16 -43.01
N LEU A 29 -2.71 6.18 -41.66
CA LEU A 29 -1.50 6.57 -40.93
C LEU A 29 -0.52 5.39 -40.98
N PRO A 30 0.62 5.53 -41.70
CA PRO A 30 1.60 4.47 -41.73
C PRO A 30 2.17 4.29 -40.33
N VAL A 31 2.21 3.02 -39.91
CA VAL A 31 3.19 2.48 -38.99
C VAL A 31 4.55 3.06 -39.37
N LEU A 32 4.98 4.11 -38.65
CA LEU A 32 6.37 4.52 -38.66
C LEU A 32 7.12 3.43 -37.91
N SER A 33 7.51 2.44 -38.70
CA SER A 33 8.61 1.53 -38.45
C SER A 33 9.74 2.28 -37.75
N SER A 34 10.06 1.79 -36.57
CA SER A 34 11.34 1.87 -35.87
C SER A 34 12.50 2.27 -36.80
N ARG A 35 12.89 3.54 -36.73
CA ARG A 35 14.27 3.91 -37.04
C ARG A 35 15.10 3.55 -35.81
N SER A 36 15.74 2.39 -35.88
CA SER A 36 16.91 2.07 -35.08
C SER A 36 17.99 3.13 -35.35
N ILE A 37 18.12 4.06 -34.40
CA ILE A 37 19.34 4.86 -34.27
C ILE A 37 20.33 3.94 -33.55
N ALA A 38 21.35 3.49 -34.27
CA ALA A 38 22.56 3.01 -33.64
C ALA A 38 23.19 4.22 -32.94
N ALA A 39 23.09 4.25 -31.61
CA ALA A 39 23.88 5.14 -30.78
C ALA A 39 24.99 4.30 -30.15
N ASP A 40 26.20 4.79 -30.43
CA ASP A 40 27.49 4.36 -29.92
C ASP A 40 27.55 4.46 -28.39
N ALA A 41 28.55 3.78 -27.84
CA ALA A 41 28.85 3.55 -26.43
C ALA A 41 28.44 4.66 -25.43
N GLY A 42 27.70 4.25 -24.40
CA GLY A 42 27.53 4.99 -23.14
C GLY A 42 26.09 5.28 -22.74
N GLU A 43 25.23 4.26 -22.58
CA GLU A 43 23.95 4.45 -21.87
C GLU A 43 24.23 4.71 -20.38
N GLN A 44 24.40 5.99 -20.06
CA GLN A 44 24.15 6.50 -18.72
C GLN A 44 22.64 6.33 -18.50
N ARG A 45 22.24 5.26 -17.80
CA ARG A 45 20.83 5.05 -17.42
C ARG A 45 20.33 6.34 -16.78
N ASP A 46 19.31 6.99 -17.34
CA ASP A 46 18.65 8.17 -16.78
C ASP A 46 18.32 7.88 -15.31
N VAL A 47 19.14 8.38 -14.37
CA VAL A 47 18.90 8.21 -12.94
C VAL A 47 17.66 9.02 -12.64
N LYS A 48 16.58 8.32 -12.31
CA LYS A 48 15.32 8.96 -11.97
C LYS A 48 15.55 9.73 -10.67
N GLU A 49 15.51 11.05 -10.73
CA GLU A 49 15.59 11.91 -9.55
C GLU A 49 14.18 12.13 -8.97
N LEU A 50 14.09 12.33 -7.66
CA LEU A 50 12.86 12.70 -6.97
C LEU A 50 13.20 13.58 -5.76
N TYR A 51 12.83 14.85 -5.84
CA TYR A 51 13.17 15.85 -4.83
C TYR A 51 12.00 16.10 -3.90
N LEU A 52 12.22 15.88 -2.60
CA LEU A 52 11.26 16.16 -1.54
C LEU A 52 11.78 17.23 -0.59
N ILE A 53 10.85 17.99 -0.01
CA ILE A 53 11.10 18.77 1.20
C ILE A 53 10.99 17.82 2.40
N SER A 54 12.03 17.75 3.21
CA SER A 54 12.03 16.97 4.46
C SER A 54 12.74 17.73 5.57
N ASP A 55 12.26 17.55 6.79
CA ASP A 55 12.97 17.93 8.01
C ASP A 55 14.22 17.05 8.19
N LYS A 56 15.14 17.45 9.08
CA LYS A 56 16.26 16.60 9.46
C LYS A 56 15.74 15.26 9.98
N VAL A 57 16.24 14.18 9.42
CA VAL A 57 15.89 12.82 9.84
C VAL A 57 16.57 12.48 11.17
N ASN A 58 15.90 11.68 12.00
CA ASN A 58 16.42 11.21 13.27
C ASN A 58 17.58 10.22 13.04
N ASP A 59 18.78 10.55 13.53
CA ASP A 59 19.98 9.73 13.37
C ASP A 59 19.81 8.32 13.99
N ASP A 60 19.02 8.19 15.06
CA ASP A 60 18.71 6.89 15.69
C ASP A 60 17.84 6.01 14.78
N HIS A 61 16.90 6.62 14.03
CA HIS A 61 16.09 5.88 13.06
C HIS A 61 16.96 5.34 11.92
N ILE A 62 17.97 6.10 11.49
CA ILE A 62 18.91 5.67 10.44
C ILE A 62 19.84 4.57 10.94
N ALA A 63 20.37 4.70 12.15
CA ALA A 63 21.17 3.65 12.78
C ALA A 63 20.37 2.34 12.94
N TYR A 64 19.11 2.44 13.37
CA TYR A 64 18.21 1.29 13.47
C TYR A 64 17.89 0.68 12.10
N ALA A 65 17.54 1.48 11.11
CA ALA A 65 17.29 1.00 9.74
C ALA A 65 18.49 0.23 9.16
N ASN A 66 19.71 0.75 9.40
CA ASN A 66 20.95 0.08 9.04
C ASN A 66 21.10 -1.29 9.69
N SER A 67 20.76 -1.41 10.98
CA SER A 67 20.83 -2.68 11.71
C SER A 67 19.82 -3.71 11.21
N GLU A 68 18.70 -3.26 10.64
CA GLU A 68 17.58 -4.09 10.18
C GLU A 68 17.58 -4.38 8.68
N LYS A 69 18.57 -3.87 7.92
CA LYS A 69 18.62 -3.97 6.45
C LYS A 69 18.45 -5.39 5.92
N GLU A 70 19.12 -6.36 6.54
CA GLU A 70 19.05 -7.76 6.11
C GLU A 70 17.66 -8.34 6.36
N ASN A 71 17.02 -7.94 7.46
CA ASN A 71 15.69 -8.39 7.80
C ASN A 71 14.65 -7.87 6.80
N VAL A 72 14.77 -6.59 6.45
CA VAL A 72 13.95 -5.89 5.45
C VAL A 72 14.11 -6.52 4.07
N LEU A 73 15.35 -6.77 3.63
CA LEU A 73 15.62 -7.42 2.34
C LEU A 73 15.00 -8.82 2.28
N MET A 74 15.13 -9.62 3.33
CA MET A 74 14.50 -10.95 3.38
C MET A 74 12.96 -10.87 3.35
N ALA A 75 12.37 -9.79 3.84
CA ALA A 75 10.93 -9.58 3.87
C ALA A 75 10.37 -8.95 2.58
N LEU A 76 11.21 -8.39 1.71
CA LEU A 76 10.78 -7.65 0.52
C LEU A 76 9.97 -8.51 -0.47
N LYS A 77 10.31 -9.80 -0.60
CA LYS A 77 9.57 -10.75 -1.45
C LYS A 77 8.14 -11.01 -0.98
N ASP A 78 7.83 -10.71 0.29
CA ASP A 78 6.49 -10.86 0.84
C ASP A 78 5.62 -9.64 0.47
N VAL A 79 6.25 -8.50 0.17
CA VAL A 79 5.59 -7.21 -0.05
C VAL A 79 5.44 -6.88 -1.54
N VAL A 80 6.47 -7.19 -2.34
CA VAL A 80 6.55 -6.81 -3.76
C VAL A 80 6.74 -8.06 -4.60
N SER A 81 5.98 -8.18 -5.69
CA SER A 81 6.33 -9.14 -6.74
C SER A 81 7.61 -8.69 -7.43
N LEU A 82 8.60 -9.58 -7.45
CA LEU A 82 9.87 -9.34 -8.12
C LEU A 82 9.80 -9.74 -9.61
N ASP A 83 8.63 -10.16 -10.09
CA ASP A 83 8.40 -10.46 -11.50
C ASP A 83 8.54 -9.18 -12.33
N GLY A 84 9.43 -9.21 -13.33
CA GLY A 84 9.66 -8.07 -14.22
C GLY A 84 10.91 -7.25 -13.90
N PHE A 85 11.63 -7.56 -12.82
CA PHE A 85 12.97 -7.02 -12.59
C PHE A 85 14.06 -7.94 -13.16
N VAL A 86 15.20 -7.36 -13.50
CA VAL A 86 16.36 -8.11 -13.99
C VAL A 86 17.10 -8.69 -12.79
N LEU A 87 17.52 -9.96 -12.83
CA LEU A 87 18.16 -10.63 -11.69
C LEU A 87 19.48 -9.97 -11.25
N GLU A 88 20.10 -9.26 -12.18
CA GLU A 88 21.31 -8.47 -11.98
C GLU A 88 21.04 -7.08 -11.39
N ASP A 89 19.78 -6.65 -11.29
CA ASP A 89 19.43 -5.37 -10.68
C ASP A 89 19.85 -5.36 -9.20
N MET A 90 20.36 -4.20 -8.80
CA MET A 90 20.75 -3.94 -7.42
C MET A 90 19.53 -3.46 -6.64
N ILE A 91 19.37 -4.00 -5.45
CA ILE A 91 18.47 -3.46 -4.45
C ILE A 91 19.28 -2.46 -3.63
N SER A 92 18.77 -1.24 -3.57
CA SER A 92 19.37 -0.10 -2.91
C SER A 92 18.38 0.55 -1.97
N PHE A 93 18.90 1.21 -0.94
CA PHE A 93 18.11 2.03 -0.04
C PHE A 93 18.32 3.49 -0.45
N GLY A 94 17.23 4.21 -0.68
CA GLY A 94 17.23 5.62 -1.03
C GLY A 94 17.42 6.51 0.19
N LYS A 95 17.68 7.78 -0.06
CA LYS A 95 17.86 8.78 1.00
C LYS A 95 16.58 8.93 1.84
N PRO A 96 16.71 8.88 3.18
CA PRO A 96 15.56 8.90 4.07
C PRO A 96 14.86 10.26 4.10
N PHE A 97 13.57 10.25 4.40
CA PHE A 97 12.76 11.46 4.60
C PHE A 97 11.73 11.24 5.71
N ASN A 98 11.26 12.34 6.32
CA ASN A 98 10.22 12.27 7.35
C ASN A 98 8.84 12.55 6.76
N LEU A 99 7.84 11.83 7.25
CA LEU A 99 6.43 12.14 7.03
C LEU A 99 5.63 11.74 8.26
N ASN A 100 5.03 12.72 8.94
CA ASN A 100 4.38 12.55 10.24
C ASN A 100 5.34 11.96 11.30
N GLU A 101 4.91 10.92 12.03
CA GLU A 101 5.64 10.26 13.13
C GLU A 101 6.69 9.22 12.67
N SER A 102 6.96 9.12 11.36
CA SER A 102 7.80 8.06 10.78
C SER A 102 8.89 8.63 9.88
N THR A 103 10.04 7.95 9.90
CA THR A 103 11.10 8.10 8.90
C THR A 103 10.92 7.04 7.85
N TYR A 104 10.82 7.45 6.59
CA TYR A 104 10.68 6.55 5.44
C TYR A 104 12.01 6.42 4.71
N ILE A 105 12.39 5.18 4.42
CA ILE A 105 13.54 4.83 3.59
C ILE A 105 13.01 4.13 2.33
N PRO A 106 13.18 4.74 1.13
CA PRO A 106 12.79 4.10 -0.12
C PRO A 106 13.60 2.83 -0.40
N ILE A 107 12.94 1.76 -0.81
CA ILE A 107 13.61 0.58 -1.37
C ILE A 107 13.57 0.71 -2.89
N ILE A 108 14.74 0.75 -3.52
CA ILE A 108 14.92 1.01 -4.94
C ILE A 108 15.45 -0.24 -5.62
N ILE A 109 14.82 -0.63 -6.73
CA ILE A 109 15.33 -1.66 -7.64
C ILE A 109 15.40 -1.05 -9.04
N GLY A 110 16.59 -1.05 -9.63
CA GLY A 110 16.87 -0.28 -10.84
C GLY A 110 16.65 1.21 -10.56
N ASN A 111 15.66 1.82 -11.23
CA ASN A 111 15.28 3.23 -11.06
C ASN A 111 13.83 3.40 -10.59
N LYS A 112 13.29 2.41 -9.85
CA LYS A 112 11.92 2.44 -9.31
C LYS A 112 11.94 2.26 -7.80
N ILE A 113 11.20 3.09 -7.08
CA ILE A 113 10.87 2.83 -5.67
C ILE A 113 9.84 1.70 -5.65
N VAL A 114 10.16 0.56 -5.04
CA VAL A 114 9.29 -0.63 -5.05
C VAL A 114 8.54 -0.83 -3.74
N ALA A 115 9.08 -0.30 -2.65
CA ALA A 115 8.52 -0.36 -1.31
C ALA A 115 9.09 0.78 -0.46
N LEU A 116 8.45 1.04 0.66
CA LEU A 116 8.93 1.98 1.67
C LEU A 116 9.11 1.25 3.00
N MET A 117 10.28 1.42 3.61
CA MET A 117 10.51 1.05 5.00
C MET A 117 10.17 2.25 5.87
N ALA A 118 9.14 2.14 6.70
CA ALA A 118 8.79 3.13 7.72
C ALA A 118 9.41 2.71 9.06
N VAL A 119 10.30 3.53 9.60
CA VAL A 119 10.87 3.41 10.95
C VAL A 119 10.18 4.37 11.88
N SER A 120 9.79 3.88 13.06
CA SER A 120 9.07 4.69 14.02
C SER A 120 9.20 4.12 15.45
N ASP A 121 9.03 4.98 16.45
CA ASP A 121 9.06 4.60 17.87
C ASP A 121 7.71 4.06 18.37
N PHE A 122 7.75 2.98 19.15
CA PHE A 122 6.63 2.46 19.90
C PHE A 122 7.04 2.17 21.35
N GLU A 123 6.45 2.90 22.31
CA GLU A 123 6.73 2.75 23.74
C GLU A 123 8.23 2.85 24.10
N GLY A 124 9.00 3.64 23.33
CA GLY A 124 10.44 3.80 23.50
C GLY A 124 11.28 2.74 22.80
N GLU A 125 10.66 1.84 22.01
CA GLU A 125 11.35 0.88 21.16
C GLU A 125 11.16 1.22 19.68
N LEU A 126 12.25 1.21 18.92
CA LEU A 126 12.16 1.36 17.47
C LEU A 126 11.64 0.08 16.81
N GLY A 127 10.75 0.28 15.85
CA GLY A 127 10.22 -0.77 14.99
C GLY A 127 10.17 -0.32 13.54
N TRP A 128 10.03 -1.29 12.64
CA TRP A 128 9.87 -1.00 11.21
C TRP A 128 8.69 -1.73 10.59
N THR A 129 8.11 -1.09 9.59
CA THR A 129 7.11 -1.65 8.67
C THR A 129 7.62 -1.52 7.23
N LEU A 130 7.42 -2.53 6.41
CA LEU A 130 7.73 -2.53 4.98
C LEU A 130 6.44 -2.81 4.20
N SER A 131 6.09 -1.91 3.31
CA SER A 131 4.90 -2.03 2.44
C SER A 131 5.15 -1.33 1.11
N LYS A 132 4.29 -1.57 0.10
CA LYS A 132 4.30 -0.77 -1.12
C LYS A 132 3.90 0.68 -0.82
N ASP A 133 2.93 0.87 0.08
CA ASP A 133 2.41 2.18 0.49
C ASP A 133 2.26 3.15 -0.70
N PHE A 134 2.67 4.41 -0.56
CA PHE A 134 2.63 5.41 -1.62
C PHE A 134 3.84 5.37 -2.58
N SER A 135 4.59 4.26 -2.67
CA SER A 135 5.76 4.16 -3.57
C SER A 135 5.41 4.38 -5.04
N ASP A 136 4.27 3.87 -5.52
CA ASP A 136 3.82 4.12 -6.90
C ASP A 136 3.46 5.61 -7.10
N GLY A 137 2.87 6.27 -6.10
CA GLY A 137 2.62 7.71 -6.12
C GLY A 137 3.92 8.53 -6.21
N LEU A 138 4.94 8.19 -5.41
CA LEU A 138 6.27 8.80 -5.49
C LEU A 138 6.88 8.63 -6.89
N ASN A 139 6.75 7.43 -7.46
CA ASN A 139 7.24 7.16 -8.80
C ASN A 139 6.53 7.97 -9.89
N GLN A 140 5.26 8.33 -9.70
CA GLN A 140 4.49 9.16 -10.63
C GLN A 140 4.92 10.63 -10.56
N ILE A 141 5.13 11.16 -9.35
CA ILE A 141 5.49 12.56 -9.16
C ILE A 141 6.96 12.88 -9.44
N SER A 142 7.85 11.89 -9.53
CA SER A 142 9.29 12.14 -9.76
C SER A 142 9.56 13.01 -10.99
N LYS A 143 8.76 12.85 -12.05
CA LYS A 143 8.88 13.62 -13.30
C LYS A 143 8.41 15.06 -13.17
N LEU A 144 7.79 15.40 -12.05
CA LEU A 144 7.22 16.71 -11.75
C LEU A 144 8.10 17.51 -10.77
N THR A 145 9.10 16.87 -10.15
CA THR A 145 9.97 17.50 -9.15
C THR A 145 11.33 17.86 -9.72
N SER A 146 11.92 18.95 -9.22
CA SER A 146 13.34 19.29 -9.42
C SER A 146 13.93 19.85 -8.13
N LEU A 147 15.23 20.16 -8.13
CA LEU A 147 15.88 20.83 -7.00
C LEU A 147 15.22 22.18 -6.66
N GLU A 148 14.78 22.93 -7.67
CA GLU A 148 14.10 24.22 -7.56
C GLU A 148 12.59 24.08 -7.33
N SER A 149 12.03 22.89 -7.62
CA SER A 149 10.62 22.58 -7.45
C SER A 149 10.41 21.24 -6.75
N PRO A 150 10.85 21.11 -5.48
CA PRO A 150 10.67 19.88 -4.72
C PRO A 150 9.20 19.70 -4.33
N ALA A 151 8.80 18.44 -4.09
CA ALA A 151 7.48 18.15 -3.55
C ALA A 151 7.45 18.31 -2.02
N SER A 152 6.38 18.90 -1.48
CA SER A 152 6.07 18.87 -0.06
C SER A 152 5.00 17.82 0.21
N LEU A 153 5.30 16.81 1.04
CA LEU A 153 4.34 15.78 1.42
C LEU A 153 3.57 16.18 2.68
N TYR A 154 2.30 15.77 2.77
CA TYR A 154 1.46 15.92 3.95
C TYR A 154 0.32 14.89 3.93
N THR A 155 -0.38 14.74 5.06
CA THR A 155 -1.49 13.80 5.17
C THR A 155 -2.82 14.49 5.50
N VAL A 156 -3.89 14.01 4.88
CA VAL A 156 -5.28 14.42 5.15
C VAL A 156 -6.13 13.16 5.19
N ASN A 157 -6.82 12.92 6.31
CA ASN A 157 -7.70 11.76 6.50
C ASN A 157 -7.01 10.42 6.13
N GLY A 158 -5.74 10.27 6.49
CA GLY A 158 -4.97 9.07 6.18
C GLY A 158 -4.42 8.98 4.76
N ASN A 159 -4.77 9.93 3.89
CA ASN A 159 -4.27 9.99 2.52
C ASN A 159 -3.05 10.90 2.41
N VAL A 160 -2.07 10.49 1.60
CA VAL A 160 -0.87 11.29 1.32
C VAL A 160 -1.11 12.18 0.12
N PHE A 161 -0.70 13.43 0.25
CA PHE A 161 -0.72 14.43 -0.82
C PHE A 161 0.68 15.02 -1.01
N ALA A 162 0.97 15.43 -2.23
CA ALA A 162 2.15 16.18 -2.61
C ALA A 162 1.75 17.56 -3.15
N THR A 163 2.35 18.62 -2.63
CA THR A 163 2.31 19.95 -3.25
C THR A 163 3.58 20.19 -4.05
N ILE A 164 3.44 20.49 -5.35
CA ILE A 164 4.54 20.75 -6.30
C ILE A 164 4.21 22.01 -7.08
N SER A 165 5.03 23.05 -6.99
CA SER A 165 4.75 24.35 -7.64
C SER A 165 3.33 24.88 -7.37
N GLY A 166 2.82 24.67 -6.14
CA GLY A 166 1.46 25.07 -5.74
C GLY A 166 0.32 24.19 -6.28
N LYS A 167 0.61 23.10 -7.00
CA LYS A 167 -0.38 22.10 -7.41
C LYS A 167 -0.39 20.92 -6.46
N GLU A 168 -1.58 20.47 -6.08
CA GLU A 168 -1.80 19.31 -5.22
C GLU A 168 -1.96 18.05 -6.07
N VAL A 169 -1.30 16.95 -5.66
CA VAL A 169 -1.42 15.61 -6.24
C VAL A 169 -1.64 14.61 -5.10
N GLN A 170 -2.73 13.86 -5.15
CA GLN A 170 -3.01 12.79 -4.18
C GLN A 170 -2.21 11.52 -4.55
N LEU A 171 -1.50 10.93 -3.58
CA LEU A 171 -0.63 9.78 -3.77
C LEU A 171 -1.26 8.45 -3.29
N THR A 172 -2.22 8.50 -2.36
CA THR A 172 -2.94 7.32 -1.85
C THR A 172 -4.45 7.53 -1.85
N PHE A 173 -5.19 6.42 -1.82
CA PHE A 173 -6.65 6.41 -1.84
C PHE A 173 -7.20 5.42 -0.80
N TYR A 174 -7.04 5.75 0.47
CA TYR A 174 -7.57 5.00 1.62
C TYR A 174 -8.94 5.55 2.07
N PRO A 175 -9.78 4.71 2.71
CA PRO A 175 -11.02 5.17 3.33
C PRO A 175 -10.79 6.33 4.30
N GLU A 176 -11.71 7.28 4.31
CA GLU A 176 -11.86 8.16 5.45
C GLU A 176 -12.36 7.33 6.64
N LEU A 177 -11.47 7.10 7.61
CA LEU A 177 -11.91 6.65 8.92
C LEU A 177 -12.58 7.83 9.63
N GLU A 178 -13.60 7.58 10.46
CA GLU A 178 -14.14 8.63 11.34
C GLU A 178 -13.08 9.00 12.39
N VAL A 179 -12.23 9.95 12.02
CA VAL A 179 -11.22 10.57 12.87
C VAL A 179 -11.72 11.91 13.40
N SER A 180 -11.21 12.34 14.56
CA SER A 180 -11.57 13.66 15.08
C SER A 180 -11.19 14.74 14.05
N ARG A 181 -12.15 15.62 13.71
CA ARG A 181 -12.12 16.60 12.59
C ARG A 181 -10.97 17.63 12.59
N ASP A 182 -9.96 17.50 13.44
CA ASP A 182 -9.00 18.57 13.74
C ASP A 182 -7.57 18.39 13.20
N SER A 183 -7.26 17.36 12.41
CA SER A 183 -5.85 17.10 12.04
C SER A 183 -5.60 17.12 10.54
N LYS A 184 -5.60 18.30 9.93
CA LYS A 184 -4.53 18.55 8.96
C LYS A 184 -3.24 18.58 9.78
N LEU A 185 -2.50 17.46 9.78
CA LEU A 185 -1.12 17.48 10.25
C LEU A 185 -0.29 18.19 9.17
N TYR A 186 -0.28 19.51 9.22
CA TYR A 186 0.79 20.27 8.60
C TYR A 186 2.05 20.09 9.46
N ASN A 187 3.18 19.79 8.83
CA ASN A 187 4.50 20.09 9.42
C ASN A 187 4.69 21.62 9.46
N ASP A 188 3.84 22.33 10.21
CA ASP A 188 3.86 23.78 10.41
C ASP A 188 4.54 24.17 11.74
N ALA A 189 5.31 23.27 12.34
CA ALA A 189 6.27 23.69 13.35
C ALA A 189 7.31 24.62 12.69
N GLU A 190 7.52 25.80 13.27
CA GLU A 190 8.46 26.86 12.86
C GLU A 190 9.65 26.31 12.07
N ILE A 191 9.71 26.62 10.76
CA ILE A 191 10.64 26.08 9.76
C ILE A 191 12.07 26.02 10.29
N PRO A 192 12.57 24.86 10.77
CA PRO A 192 13.98 24.67 11.03
C PRO A 192 14.57 24.15 9.71
N SER A 193 15.14 25.05 8.90
CA SER A 193 15.83 24.76 7.63
C SER A 193 15.25 23.58 6.82
N LYS A 194 14.14 23.79 6.10
CA LYS A 194 13.59 22.80 5.16
C LYS A 194 14.68 22.39 4.16
N ASN A 195 15.12 21.14 4.23
CA ASN A 195 16.14 20.60 3.34
C ASN A 195 15.48 19.96 2.12
N VAL A 196 16.05 20.22 0.95
CA VAL A 196 15.67 19.52 -0.27
C VAL A 196 16.50 18.25 -0.38
N VAL A 197 15.83 17.12 -0.51
CA VAL A 197 16.43 15.78 -0.49
C VAL A 197 16.08 15.06 -1.79
N ASN A 198 17.07 14.58 -2.53
CA ASN A 198 16.83 13.64 -3.62
C ASN A 198 16.69 12.24 -3.01
N ILE A 199 15.46 11.73 -2.86
CA ILE A 199 15.22 10.44 -2.20
C ILE A 199 15.63 9.23 -3.04
N MET A 200 16.01 9.46 -4.30
CA MET A 200 16.57 8.45 -5.20
C MET A 200 18.10 8.37 -5.11
N GLU A 201 18.74 9.33 -4.43
CA GLU A 201 20.14 9.21 -4.05
C GLU A 201 20.32 7.99 -3.15
N ILE A 202 21.29 7.13 -3.47
CA ILE A 202 21.53 5.91 -2.70
C ILE A 202 22.11 6.32 -1.35
N GLU A 203 21.37 6.01 -0.30
CA GLU A 203 21.89 6.09 1.06
C GLU A 203 22.92 4.98 1.23
N ASN A 204 24.13 5.35 1.62
CA ASN A 204 25.24 4.40 1.75
C ASN A 204 25.09 3.59 3.05
N LEU A 205 24.01 2.81 3.13
CA LEU A 205 23.85 1.73 4.09
C LEU A 205 24.77 0.62 3.58
N GLU A 206 25.86 0.30 4.27
CA GLU A 206 26.90 -0.62 3.77
C GLU A 206 26.30 -1.89 3.12
N GLY A 207 26.61 -2.13 1.84
CA GLY A 207 26.22 -3.35 1.12
C GLY A 207 25.07 -3.14 0.12
N SER A 208 25.38 -3.31 -1.16
CA SER A 208 24.39 -3.39 -2.22
C SER A 208 24.07 -4.86 -2.51
N TYR A 209 22.79 -5.19 -2.64
CA TYR A 209 22.34 -6.59 -2.73
C TYR A 209 21.84 -6.89 -4.14
N ARG A 210 22.35 -7.97 -4.75
CA ARG A 210 21.84 -8.46 -6.04
C ARG A 210 20.52 -9.20 -5.83
N LEU A 211 19.54 -8.93 -6.69
CA LEU A 211 18.21 -9.55 -6.65
C LEU A 211 18.27 -11.09 -6.64
N TYR A 212 19.19 -11.69 -7.40
CA TYR A 212 19.43 -13.13 -7.43
C TYR A 212 19.60 -13.76 -6.02
N ASN A 213 20.28 -13.07 -5.08
CA ASN A 213 20.51 -13.61 -3.74
C ASN A 213 19.21 -13.81 -2.93
N MET A 214 18.15 -13.06 -3.25
CA MET A 214 16.86 -13.20 -2.60
C MET A 214 15.99 -14.30 -3.22
N VAL A 215 16.04 -14.47 -4.54
CA VAL A 215 15.21 -15.44 -5.28
C VAL A 215 15.57 -16.88 -4.90
N PHE A 216 16.85 -17.16 -4.64
CA PHE A 216 17.34 -18.51 -4.35
C PHE A 216 17.55 -18.83 -2.87
N ALA A 217 17.15 -17.94 -1.96
CA ALA A 217 17.23 -18.21 -0.52
C ALA A 217 16.30 -19.37 -0.13
N SER A 218 16.87 -20.49 0.35
CA SER A 218 16.10 -21.70 0.68
C SER A 218 15.02 -21.43 1.74
N ARG A 219 13.83 -22.03 1.59
CA ARG A 219 12.77 -22.05 2.61
C ARG A 219 13.25 -22.86 3.82
N SER A 220 13.72 -22.19 4.86
CA SER A 220 14.04 -22.83 6.15
C SER A 220 12.77 -23.10 6.96
N SER A 221 12.85 -24.06 7.87
CA SER A 221 11.82 -24.36 8.88
C SER A 221 11.54 -23.19 9.85
N SER A 222 12.28 -22.08 9.75
CA SER A 222 12.15 -20.89 10.58
C SER A 222 11.07 -19.91 10.10
N SER A 223 10.33 -20.24 9.04
CA SER A 223 9.28 -19.37 8.49
C SER A 223 8.06 -20.15 8.04
N LYS A 224 6.87 -19.55 8.19
CA LYS A 224 5.63 -20.06 7.62
C LYS A 224 4.68 -18.93 7.27
N TYR A 225 4.00 -19.11 6.15
CA TYR A 225 3.24 -18.10 5.44
C TYR A 225 1.97 -18.78 4.88
N ILE A 226 0.78 -18.30 5.26
CA ILE A 226 -0.52 -18.80 4.80
C ILE A 226 -1.01 -17.96 3.63
N ASP A 227 -1.09 -18.50 2.43
CA ASP A 227 -1.50 -17.72 1.25
C ASP A 227 -2.96 -17.26 1.38
N LEU A 228 -3.17 -15.95 1.26
CA LEU A 228 -4.47 -15.32 1.28
C LEU A 228 -4.88 -15.00 -0.16
N ASP A 229 -6.15 -15.18 -0.50
CA ASP A 229 -6.65 -14.93 -1.86
C ASP A 229 -6.76 -13.45 -2.23
N LEU A 230 -6.71 -12.54 -1.25
CA LEU A 230 -6.81 -11.09 -1.42
C LEU A 230 -7.97 -10.67 -2.34
N ALA A 231 -9.09 -11.40 -2.25
CA ALA A 231 -10.17 -11.31 -3.24
C ALA A 231 -10.99 -10.00 -3.20
N GLU A 232 -10.74 -9.13 -2.21
CA GLU A 232 -11.39 -7.83 -2.04
C GLU A 232 -10.49 -6.92 -1.20
N THR A 233 -10.50 -5.62 -1.48
CA THR A 233 -9.86 -4.58 -0.67
C THR A 233 -10.94 -3.63 -0.14
N GLN A 234 -10.66 -3.02 1.01
CA GLN A 234 -11.53 -2.03 1.63
C GLN A 234 -11.26 -0.66 0.99
N GLU A 235 -12.30 -0.11 0.37
CA GLU A 235 -12.32 1.26 -0.14
C GLU A 235 -12.98 2.16 0.92
N ASP A 236 -13.96 2.98 0.57
CA ASP A 236 -14.61 4.01 1.39
C ASP A 236 -15.50 3.50 2.56
N GLN A 237 -15.46 2.20 2.89
CA GLN A 237 -16.33 1.61 3.91
C GLN A 237 -15.62 1.44 5.25
N SER A 238 -16.33 1.60 6.37
CA SER A 238 -15.78 1.37 7.73
C SER A 238 -15.82 -0.11 8.15
N TRP A 239 -15.44 -1.01 7.25
CA TRP A 239 -15.72 -2.46 7.35
C TRP A 239 -14.50 -3.32 7.65
N CYS A 240 -13.39 -2.75 8.13
CA CYS A 240 -12.13 -3.47 8.36
C CYS A 240 -12.31 -4.82 9.07
N SER A 241 -13.11 -4.88 10.14
CA SER A 241 -13.40 -6.14 10.85
C SER A 241 -14.08 -7.19 9.97
N ALA A 242 -14.97 -6.78 9.07
CA ALA A 242 -15.64 -7.68 8.14
C ALA A 242 -14.70 -8.14 7.02
N PHE A 243 -13.84 -7.26 6.48
CA PHE A 243 -12.82 -7.64 5.50
C PHE A 243 -11.83 -8.65 6.08
N ALA A 244 -11.25 -8.35 7.25
CA ALA A 244 -10.33 -9.25 7.93
C ALA A 244 -11.00 -10.60 8.26
N GLY A 245 -12.22 -10.58 8.80
CA GLY A 245 -12.99 -11.78 9.09
C GLY A 245 -13.35 -12.61 7.86
N ALA A 246 -13.76 -11.97 6.77
CA ALA A 246 -14.09 -12.62 5.51
C ALA A 246 -12.86 -13.32 4.92
N GLN A 247 -11.71 -12.64 4.88
CA GLN A 247 -10.46 -13.21 4.39
C GLN A 247 -10.05 -14.46 5.17
N ILE A 248 -10.11 -14.42 6.50
CA ILE A 248 -9.79 -15.58 7.35
C ILE A 248 -10.79 -16.72 7.06
N LEU A 249 -12.09 -16.43 7.00
CA LEU A 249 -13.09 -17.47 6.73
C LEU A 249 -12.91 -18.11 5.34
N ARG A 250 -12.58 -17.33 4.30
CA ARG A 250 -12.24 -17.85 2.97
C ARG A 250 -11.01 -18.76 3.03
N GLN A 251 -9.94 -18.31 3.70
CA GLN A 251 -8.72 -19.10 3.92
C GLN A 251 -9.01 -20.41 4.64
N ARG A 252 -9.97 -20.43 5.58
CA ARG A 252 -10.42 -21.63 6.30
C ARG A 252 -11.43 -22.49 5.51
N GLY A 253 -11.62 -22.22 4.21
CA GLY A 253 -12.47 -23.00 3.33
C GLY A 253 -13.97 -22.84 3.61
N LYS A 254 -14.40 -21.73 4.22
CA LYS A 254 -15.82 -21.49 4.57
C LYS A 254 -16.67 -20.97 3.41
N GLY A 255 -16.15 -21.03 2.18
CA GLY A 255 -16.80 -20.60 0.95
C GLY A 255 -16.48 -19.16 0.56
N LYS A 256 -17.13 -18.68 -0.50
CA LYS A 256 -17.00 -17.30 -1.02
C LYS A 256 -17.73 -16.31 -0.12
N ILE A 257 -17.10 -15.99 1.01
CA ILE A 257 -17.59 -14.99 1.97
C ILE A 257 -16.81 -13.71 1.74
N TYR A 258 -17.52 -12.60 1.55
CA TYR A 258 -16.99 -11.25 1.37
C TYR A 258 -17.44 -10.35 2.53
N ALA A 259 -16.76 -9.21 2.73
CA ALA A 259 -17.09 -8.26 3.78
C ALA A 259 -18.58 -7.85 3.74
N ASN A 260 -19.11 -7.58 2.54
CA ASN A 260 -20.52 -7.26 2.32
C ASN A 260 -21.47 -8.38 2.81
N ASN A 261 -21.11 -9.66 2.69
CA ASN A 261 -21.95 -10.74 3.22
C ASN A 261 -22.06 -10.68 4.74
N ILE A 262 -20.96 -10.36 5.43
CA ILE A 262 -20.95 -10.23 6.89
C ILE A 262 -21.74 -8.99 7.31
N MET A 263 -21.53 -7.85 6.64
CA MET A 263 -22.26 -6.62 6.94
C MET A 263 -23.77 -6.77 6.71
N ARG A 264 -24.18 -7.40 5.60
CA ARG A 264 -25.60 -7.66 5.29
C ARG A 264 -26.26 -8.65 6.24
N TYR A 265 -25.51 -9.57 6.83
CA TYR A 265 -26.04 -10.47 7.85
C TYR A 265 -26.51 -9.72 9.10
N PHE A 266 -25.82 -8.65 9.49
CA PHE A 266 -26.19 -7.85 10.67
C PHE A 266 -27.11 -6.66 10.33
N TYR A 267 -27.05 -6.16 9.09
CA TYR A 267 -27.80 -5.00 8.63
C TYR A 267 -28.55 -5.28 7.32
N PRO A 268 -29.52 -6.23 7.31
CA PRO A 268 -30.14 -6.72 6.07
C PRO A 268 -30.92 -5.65 5.31
N ASN A 269 -31.55 -4.72 6.03
CA ASN A 269 -32.49 -3.74 5.47
C ASN A 269 -31.92 -2.31 5.39
N VAL A 270 -30.61 -2.15 5.52
CA VAL A 270 -29.93 -0.84 5.44
C VAL A 270 -29.56 -0.56 3.97
N SER A 271 -29.72 0.68 3.51
CA SER A 271 -29.26 1.08 2.17
C SER A 271 -27.75 0.84 2.04
N TYR A 272 -27.21 0.67 0.82
CA TYR A 272 -25.76 0.47 0.69
C TYR A 272 -24.97 1.68 1.21
N ASP A 273 -25.39 2.90 0.88
CA ASP A 273 -24.71 4.12 1.32
C ASP A 273 -24.69 4.31 2.84
N ASP A 274 -25.78 3.94 3.53
CA ASP A 274 -25.80 3.95 4.99
C ASP A 274 -25.01 2.77 5.58
N LEU A 275 -24.97 1.63 4.88
CA LEU A 275 -24.21 0.46 5.31
C LEU A 275 -22.71 0.74 5.33
N LYS A 276 -22.19 1.52 4.38
CA LYS A 276 -20.76 1.91 4.33
C LYS A 276 -20.27 2.57 5.61
N LYS A 277 -21.17 3.29 6.30
CA LYS A 277 -20.92 4.00 7.56
C LYS A 277 -21.16 3.13 8.81
N LYS A 278 -21.61 1.89 8.65
CA LYS A 278 -21.77 0.94 9.75
C LYS A 278 -20.47 0.18 9.97
N SER A 279 -20.22 -0.18 11.23
CA SER A 279 -19.17 -1.10 11.63
C SER A 279 -19.79 -2.30 12.35
N ILE A 280 -19.00 -3.36 12.55
CA ILE A 280 -19.38 -4.50 13.39
C ILE A 280 -18.42 -4.61 14.57
N SER A 281 -18.96 -5.00 15.72
CA SER A 281 -18.16 -5.33 16.89
C SER A 281 -17.47 -6.68 16.76
N HIS A 282 -16.42 -6.91 17.55
CA HIS A 282 -15.78 -8.22 17.70
C HIS A 282 -16.77 -9.34 18.05
N ASN A 283 -17.78 -9.07 18.89
CA ASN A 283 -18.79 -10.06 19.26
C ASN A 283 -19.70 -10.43 18.08
N GLN A 284 -20.07 -9.45 17.25
CA GLN A 284 -20.80 -9.73 16.01
C GLN A 284 -19.94 -10.56 15.05
N LEU A 285 -18.67 -10.21 14.88
CA LEU A 285 -17.77 -10.98 14.01
C LEU A 285 -17.63 -12.45 14.50
N ILE A 286 -17.40 -12.68 15.79
CA ILE A 286 -17.34 -14.01 16.38
C ILE A 286 -18.67 -14.76 16.21
N LYS A 287 -19.81 -14.08 16.41
CA LYS A 287 -21.14 -14.68 16.16
C LYS A 287 -21.30 -15.14 14.71
N TYR A 288 -20.84 -14.35 13.75
CA TYR A 288 -20.87 -14.74 12.33
C TYR A 288 -19.93 -15.94 12.06
N ALA A 289 -18.71 -15.92 12.61
CA ALA A 289 -17.76 -17.02 12.49
C ALA A 289 -18.28 -18.34 13.09
N ASN A 290 -19.00 -18.27 14.22
CA ASN A 290 -19.66 -19.41 14.85
C ASN A 290 -20.75 -19.99 13.96
N ASN A 291 -21.56 -19.14 13.30
CA ASN A 291 -22.53 -19.58 12.28
C ASN A 291 -21.82 -20.32 11.12
N LYS A 292 -20.58 -19.93 10.79
CA LYS A 292 -19.72 -20.62 9.80
C LYS A 292 -18.90 -21.78 10.37
N LYS A 293 -19.18 -22.21 11.61
CA LYS A 293 -18.50 -23.33 12.28
C LYS A 293 -16.97 -23.14 12.38
N SER A 294 -16.52 -21.92 12.70
CA SER A 294 -15.09 -21.55 12.83
C SER A 294 -14.68 -21.30 14.30
N TYR A 295 -15.61 -20.99 15.19
CA TYR A 295 -15.42 -20.94 16.66
C TYR A 295 -14.17 -20.20 17.17
N PRO A 296 -13.88 -18.97 16.70
CA PRO A 296 -12.73 -18.23 17.19
C PRO A 296 -12.96 -17.69 18.62
N SER A 297 -11.85 -17.43 19.30
CA SER A 297 -11.81 -16.84 20.64
C SER A 297 -11.12 -15.48 20.61
N LYS A 298 -11.55 -14.57 21.48
CA LYS A 298 -10.90 -13.29 21.70
C LYS A 298 -9.90 -13.39 22.86
N SER A 299 -8.74 -12.77 22.71
CA SER A 299 -7.79 -12.50 23.78
C SER A 299 -7.51 -10.99 23.85
N THR A 300 -7.37 -10.47 25.06
CA THR A 300 -6.84 -9.13 25.32
C THR A 300 -5.33 -9.13 25.10
N GLY A 301 -4.81 -8.15 24.37
CA GLY A 301 -3.40 -8.04 24.07
C GLY A 301 -2.94 -8.81 22.83
N THR A 302 -1.63 -8.76 22.60
CA THR A 302 -0.93 -9.47 21.54
C THR A 302 -0.72 -10.94 21.90
N LEU A 303 -0.45 -11.77 20.89
CA LEU A 303 0.00 -13.14 21.11
C LEU A 303 1.52 -13.20 21.22
N SER A 304 2.02 -14.08 22.08
CA SER A 304 3.45 -14.46 22.08
C SER A 304 3.85 -15.06 20.74
N LEU A 305 5.14 -14.98 20.40
CA LEU A 305 5.67 -15.57 19.16
C LEU A 305 5.32 -17.06 19.05
N ASP A 306 5.45 -17.83 20.12
CA ASP A 306 5.10 -19.25 20.10
C ASP A 306 3.60 -19.50 19.89
N SER A 307 2.74 -18.61 20.43
CA SER A 307 1.30 -18.68 20.16
C SER A 307 0.98 -18.35 18.71
N VAL A 308 1.64 -17.33 18.13
CA VAL A 308 1.54 -17.00 16.70
C VAL A 308 1.97 -18.20 15.85
N LYS A 309 3.15 -18.76 16.12
CA LYS A 309 3.67 -19.95 15.43
C LYS A 309 2.68 -21.09 15.48
N LYS A 310 2.15 -21.42 16.67
CA LYS A 310 1.15 -22.49 16.83
C LYS A 310 -0.09 -22.28 15.96
N GLN A 311 -0.61 -21.05 15.84
CA GLN A 311 -1.75 -20.76 14.97
C GLN A 311 -1.37 -20.92 13.49
N ILE A 312 -0.29 -20.27 13.06
CA ILE A 312 0.15 -20.27 11.65
C ILE A 312 0.57 -21.67 11.19
N ASP A 313 1.27 -22.43 12.04
CA ASP A 313 1.63 -23.84 11.82
C ASP A 313 0.41 -24.75 11.65
N SER A 314 -0.69 -24.41 12.33
CA SER A 314 -1.98 -25.09 12.17
C SER A 314 -2.82 -24.54 10.99
N ASN A 315 -2.21 -23.73 10.11
CA ASN A 315 -2.87 -23.07 8.98
C ASN A 315 -4.05 -22.17 9.41
N LYS A 316 -3.89 -21.49 10.54
CA LYS A 316 -4.87 -20.54 11.10
C LYS A 316 -4.29 -19.14 11.13
N SER A 317 -4.71 -18.30 10.19
CA SER A 317 -4.42 -16.87 10.25
C SER A 317 -5.10 -16.22 11.47
N ILE A 318 -4.54 -15.08 11.89
CA ILE A 318 -4.90 -14.43 13.15
C ILE A 318 -5.46 -13.05 12.84
N TYR A 319 -6.59 -12.72 13.43
CA TYR A 319 -7.16 -11.38 13.35
C TYR A 319 -6.48 -10.49 14.39
N LEU A 320 -5.94 -9.36 13.94
CA LEU A 320 -5.40 -8.32 14.80
C LEU A 320 -6.44 -7.21 14.93
N SER A 321 -6.76 -6.83 16.16
CA SER A 321 -7.43 -5.57 16.46
C SER A 321 -6.35 -4.57 16.85
N CYS A 322 -6.38 -3.41 16.22
CA CYS A 322 -5.38 -2.39 16.44
C CYS A 322 -5.98 -1.04 16.79
N ASP A 323 -5.30 -0.31 17.68
CA ASP A 323 -5.67 1.02 18.12
C ASP A 323 -4.85 2.06 17.34
N GLY A 324 -5.52 3.09 16.82
CA GLY A 324 -4.89 4.12 15.99
C GLY A 324 -4.17 5.21 16.80
N THR A 325 -3.05 5.70 16.26
CA THR A 325 -2.30 6.89 16.71
C THR A 325 -2.34 8.00 15.66
N GLY A 326 -1.75 9.17 15.98
CA GLY A 326 -1.68 10.30 15.06
C GLY A 326 -3.07 10.76 14.61
N THR A 327 -3.28 10.88 13.31
CA THR A 327 -4.58 11.19 12.70
C THR A 327 -5.67 10.18 13.09
N TYR A 328 -5.30 8.91 13.34
CA TYR A 328 -6.22 7.83 13.69
C TYR A 328 -6.52 7.69 15.17
N LYS A 329 -6.20 8.70 16.00
CA LYS A 329 -6.45 8.63 17.44
C LYS A 329 -7.93 8.33 17.72
N LYS A 330 -8.18 7.29 18.53
CA LYS A 330 -9.51 6.71 18.86
C LYS A 330 -10.16 5.85 17.77
N ALA A 331 -9.54 5.73 16.58
CA ALA A 331 -9.98 4.77 15.59
C ALA A 331 -9.50 3.35 15.97
N ASN A 332 -10.26 2.35 15.54
CA ASN A 332 -9.85 0.95 15.58
C ASN A 332 -9.71 0.45 14.14
N HIS A 333 -8.71 -0.38 13.89
CA HIS A 333 -8.51 -1.02 12.59
C HIS A 333 -8.24 -2.52 12.76
N ALA A 334 -8.62 -3.28 11.74
CA ALA A 334 -8.51 -4.74 11.76
C ALA A 334 -7.58 -5.22 10.65
N LEU A 335 -6.68 -6.12 11.00
CA LEU A 335 -5.64 -6.66 10.11
C LEU A 335 -5.61 -8.19 10.21
N VAL A 336 -4.95 -8.85 9.28
CA VAL A 336 -4.79 -10.31 9.28
C VAL A 336 -3.31 -10.70 9.32
N LEU A 337 -2.83 -11.22 10.45
CA LEU A 337 -1.50 -11.83 10.53
C LEU A 337 -1.56 -13.21 9.89
N ARG A 338 -0.75 -13.39 8.85
CA ARG A 338 -0.75 -14.61 8.01
C ARG A 338 0.57 -15.36 8.00
N GLY A 339 1.62 -14.81 8.57
CA GLY A 339 2.91 -15.48 8.61
C GLY A 339 3.89 -14.90 9.60
N TYR A 340 4.95 -15.66 9.81
CA TYR A 340 6.10 -15.28 10.62
C TYR A 340 7.38 -15.79 9.96
N ASN A 341 8.49 -15.13 10.29
CA ASN A 341 9.83 -15.61 10.00
C ASN A 341 10.75 -15.25 11.16
N THR A 342 11.23 -16.27 11.88
CA THR A 342 12.08 -16.10 13.06
C THR A 342 13.55 -15.91 12.70
N ARG A 343 13.93 -16.05 11.43
CA ARG A 343 15.31 -15.77 10.99
C ARG A 343 15.55 -14.27 10.86
N ASN A 344 14.57 -13.55 10.33
CA ASN A 344 14.63 -12.10 10.18
C ASN A 344 13.74 -11.34 11.18
N ASN A 345 13.21 -12.04 12.20
CA ASN A 345 12.32 -11.48 13.21
C ASN A 345 11.14 -10.67 12.63
N THR A 346 10.44 -11.21 11.63
CA THR A 346 9.30 -10.53 10.98
C THR A 346 7.98 -11.26 11.13
N TYR A 347 6.90 -10.46 11.12
CA TYR A 347 5.55 -10.90 10.81
C TYR A 347 5.14 -10.39 9.43
N SER A 348 4.30 -11.18 8.75
CA SER A 348 3.63 -10.79 7.51
C SER A 348 2.13 -10.67 7.77
N VAL A 349 1.59 -9.51 7.42
CA VAL A 349 0.24 -9.06 7.72
C VAL A 349 -0.43 -8.62 6.44
N TRP A 350 -1.73 -8.87 6.31
CA TRP A 350 -2.57 -8.23 5.32
C TRP A 350 -3.38 -7.10 5.97
N ASN A 351 -3.26 -5.91 5.40
CA ASN A 351 -4.08 -4.76 5.70
C ASN A 351 -5.21 -4.70 4.68
N PRO A 352 -6.50 -4.64 5.08
CA PRO A 352 -7.61 -4.57 4.14
C PRO A 352 -7.52 -3.45 3.10
N TRP A 353 -6.77 -2.38 3.36
CA TRP A 353 -6.56 -1.28 2.40
C TRP A 353 -5.63 -1.64 1.24
N ASP A 354 -4.83 -2.69 1.39
CA ASP A 354 -3.73 -3.02 0.49
C ASP A 354 -4.04 -4.24 -0.38
N ASP A 355 -3.60 -4.19 -1.63
CA ASP A 355 -3.58 -5.32 -2.57
C ASP A 355 -2.38 -6.27 -2.37
N SER A 356 -1.54 -5.96 -1.37
CA SER A 356 -0.30 -6.65 -1.04
C SER A 356 -0.18 -6.87 0.46
N TYR A 357 0.81 -7.67 0.87
CA TYR A 357 1.12 -7.82 2.28
C TYR A 357 2.03 -6.69 2.77
N VAL A 358 2.01 -6.52 4.09
CA VAL A 358 2.87 -5.65 4.87
C VAL A 358 3.74 -6.54 5.76
N SER A 359 5.03 -6.25 5.80
CA SER A 359 5.95 -6.91 6.74
C SER A 359 6.26 -5.96 7.89
N MET A 360 6.34 -6.48 9.11
CA MET A 360 6.70 -5.70 10.29
C MET A 360 7.69 -6.46 11.17
N SER A 361 8.52 -5.74 11.93
CA SER A 361 9.36 -6.38 12.94
C SER A 361 8.48 -7.02 14.04
N ILE A 362 8.90 -8.17 14.56
CA ILE A 362 8.15 -8.90 15.61
C ILE A 362 8.06 -8.06 16.89
N SER A 363 9.05 -7.20 17.16
CA SER A 363 9.10 -6.33 18.33
C SER A 363 8.14 -5.14 18.24
N SER A 364 7.91 -4.56 17.04
CA SER A 364 7.14 -3.31 16.93
C SER A 364 5.71 -3.41 17.43
N LYS A 365 5.10 -4.60 17.27
CA LYS A 365 3.65 -4.87 17.46
C LYS A 365 2.74 -3.79 16.84
N SER A 366 3.23 -3.06 15.86
CA SER A 366 2.56 -1.91 15.28
C SER A 366 2.88 -1.83 13.80
N ILE A 367 1.90 -1.33 13.05
CA ILE A 367 2.00 -1.11 11.62
C ILE A 367 1.91 0.38 11.39
N SER A 368 2.97 0.96 10.83
CA SER A 368 2.98 2.34 10.37
C SER A 368 2.08 2.47 9.15
N VAL A 369 1.27 3.51 9.14
CA VAL A 369 0.38 3.88 8.03
C VAL A 369 0.47 5.38 7.79
N ASN A 370 -0.02 5.84 6.65
CA ASN A 370 -0.07 7.27 6.36
C ASN A 370 -0.88 8.03 7.40
N GLY A 371 -0.25 8.98 8.08
CA GLY A 371 -0.88 9.81 9.11
C GLY A 371 -0.85 9.24 10.54
N GLY A 372 -0.24 8.07 10.78
CA GLY A 372 -0.13 7.52 12.14
C GLY A 372 0.32 6.06 12.18
N LYS A 373 -0.13 5.32 13.18
CA LYS A 373 0.18 3.90 13.38
C LYS A 373 -1.05 3.16 13.88
N PHE A 374 -1.06 1.85 13.67
CA PHE A 374 -2.02 0.94 14.27
C PHE A 374 -1.29 -0.06 15.17
N ILE A 375 -1.53 0.06 16.47
CA ILE A 375 -0.89 -0.74 17.52
C ILE A 375 -1.75 -1.97 17.81
N TRP A 376 -1.18 -3.17 17.71
CA TRP A 376 -1.89 -4.41 17.98
C TRP A 376 -2.28 -4.50 19.47
N SER A 377 -3.58 -4.31 19.75
CA SER A 377 -4.13 -4.19 21.12
C SER A 377 -4.93 -5.41 21.57
N SER A 378 -5.55 -6.15 20.64
CA SER A 378 -6.22 -7.41 20.97
C SER A 378 -6.25 -8.38 19.79
N THR A 379 -6.58 -9.63 20.06
CA THR A 379 -6.48 -10.71 19.08
C THR A 379 -7.77 -11.53 19.01
N ILE A 380 -8.19 -11.91 17.80
CA ILE A 380 -9.16 -12.99 17.59
C ILE A 380 -8.46 -14.13 16.85
N TYR A 381 -8.44 -15.32 17.46
CA TYR A 381 -7.65 -16.46 16.99
C TYR A 381 -8.44 -17.77 17.12
N GLY A 382 -7.87 -18.87 16.62
CA GLY A 382 -8.48 -20.20 16.74
C GLY A 382 -9.52 -20.54 15.67
N TRP A 383 -9.66 -19.71 14.64
CA TRP A 383 -10.59 -19.84 13.50
C TRP A 383 -10.58 -21.22 12.79
#